data_AF-A0A957QKR2-F1
#
_entry.id   AF-A0A957QKR2-F1
#
_cell.length_a   1.000
_cell.length_b   1.000
_cell.length_c   1.000
_cell.angle_alpha   90.00
_cell.angle_beta   90.00
_cell.angle_gamma   90.00
#
_symmetry.space_group_name_H-M   'P 1'
#
loop_
_entity.id
_entity.type
_entity.pdbx_description
1 polymer ?
#
loop_
_entity_poly.entity_id
_entity_poly.type
_entity_poly.pdbx_seq_one_letter_code
_entity_poly.pdbx_strand_id
1 'polypeptide(L)'
;ALALIVAHNYLGKPLPFGDLVKQMTESMWQILLAIVLIMVLSLLLMAYAFLIPILGWFTGLGLVFYVSVVMAPLVTPVIALEKQGALAALSRTWALTRRRFWWVLGFGTILFFMAGMLAAGPTALAIGGVQLLAGDGGPPTIVMSLVTTFVTLAVSVVFVPVQIAAMTIMYLDLRVRFEGFDLALQSAGSGGPADPVTMVLQEVPAGPTQTQLITRNELLNFAAITILLWILIALFFGALFLLIFWIISQLGPLGGF
;
A
#
# COMPACT_ATOMS: atom_id res chain seq x y z
N ALA A 1 -11.16 -8.30 -9.11
CA ALA A 1 -11.16 -8.37 -10.58
C ALA A 1 -9.74 -8.25 -11.11
N LEU A 2 -9.07 -7.09 -10.99
CA LEU A 2 -7.69 -6.93 -11.50
C LEU A 2 -6.67 -7.92 -10.88
N ALA A 3 -6.68 -8.11 -9.56
CA ALA A 3 -5.83 -9.12 -8.91
C ALA A 3 -6.10 -10.55 -9.44
N LEU A 4 -7.37 -10.88 -9.69
CA LEU A 4 -7.74 -12.18 -10.27
C LEU A 4 -7.24 -12.31 -11.72
N ILE A 5 -7.39 -11.27 -12.54
CA ILE A 5 -6.89 -11.26 -13.93
C ILE A 5 -5.37 -11.45 -13.97
N VAL A 6 -4.64 -10.70 -13.13
CA VAL A 6 -3.18 -10.78 -13.07
C VAL A 6 -2.73 -12.17 -12.63
N ALA A 7 -3.37 -12.74 -11.61
CA ALA A 7 -3.06 -14.10 -11.16
C ALA A 7 -3.32 -15.14 -12.25
N HIS A 8 -4.47 -15.08 -12.93
CA HIS A 8 -4.83 -16.04 -13.98
C HIS A 8 -3.95 -15.92 -15.23
N ASN A 9 -3.59 -14.70 -15.62
CA ASN A 9 -2.63 -14.45 -16.71
C ASN A 9 -1.22 -14.90 -16.35
N TYR A 10 -0.77 -14.66 -15.11
CA TYR A 10 0.51 -15.15 -14.62
C TYR A 10 0.57 -16.69 -14.60
N LEU A 11 -0.57 -17.34 -14.36
CA LEU A 11 -0.70 -18.80 -14.28
C LEU A 11 -1.12 -19.45 -15.60
N GLY A 12 -1.19 -18.69 -16.69
CA GLY A 12 -1.39 -19.21 -18.05
C GLY A 12 -2.81 -19.68 -18.40
N LYS A 13 -3.84 -19.35 -17.61
CA LYS A 13 -5.24 -19.71 -17.88
C LYS A 13 -6.15 -18.48 -17.90
N PRO A 14 -6.42 -17.86 -19.07
CA PRO A 14 -7.28 -16.70 -19.14
C PRO A 14 -8.75 -17.08 -18.86
N LEU A 15 -9.31 -16.60 -17.76
CA LEU A 15 -10.76 -16.68 -17.50
C LEU A 15 -11.51 -15.55 -18.23
N PRO A 16 -12.74 -15.79 -18.73
CA PRO A 16 -13.56 -14.74 -19.33
C PRO A 16 -13.93 -13.66 -18.30
N PHE A 17 -13.91 -12.39 -18.72
CA PHE A 17 -14.13 -11.22 -17.85
C PHE A 17 -15.44 -11.27 -17.04
N GLY A 18 -16.50 -11.88 -17.58
CA GLY A 18 -17.82 -11.97 -16.92
C GLY A 18 -17.79 -12.78 -15.62
N ASP A 19 -17.08 -13.91 -15.62
CA ASP A 19 -17.00 -14.79 -14.44
C ASP A 19 -16.11 -14.18 -13.34
N LEU A 20 -15.08 -13.44 -13.74
CA LEU A 20 -14.18 -12.70 -12.84
C LEU A 20 -14.89 -11.56 -12.10
N VAL A 21 -15.81 -10.87 -12.78
CA VAL A 21 -16.59 -9.77 -12.16
C VAL A 21 -17.55 -10.36 -11.14
N LYS A 22 -18.31 -11.41 -11.51
CA LYS A 22 -19.28 -12.06 -10.62
C LYS A 22 -18.62 -12.61 -9.35
N GLN A 23 -17.47 -13.26 -9.50
CA GLN A 23 -16.71 -13.78 -8.38
C GLN A 23 -16.13 -12.66 -7.49
N MET A 24 -15.81 -11.48 -8.04
CA MET A 24 -15.39 -10.33 -7.25
C MET A 24 -16.55 -9.71 -6.47
N THR A 25 -17.73 -9.57 -7.10
CA THR A 25 -18.91 -8.96 -6.44
C THR A 25 -19.37 -9.78 -5.24
N GLU A 26 -19.23 -11.11 -5.28
CA GLU A 26 -19.53 -11.97 -4.12
C GLU A 26 -18.59 -11.70 -2.93
N SER A 27 -17.32 -11.36 -3.20
CA SER A 27 -16.33 -11.01 -2.16
C SER A 27 -16.26 -9.51 -1.84
N MET A 28 -16.98 -8.63 -2.56
CA MET A 28 -16.89 -7.17 -2.39
C MET A 28 -17.21 -6.73 -0.96
N TRP A 29 -18.19 -7.35 -0.33
CA TRP A 29 -18.54 -7.04 1.06
C TRP A 29 -17.37 -7.32 2.02
N GLN A 30 -16.63 -8.40 1.80
CA GLN A 30 -15.46 -8.74 2.63
C GLN A 30 -14.29 -7.79 2.37
N ILE A 31 -14.09 -7.33 1.13
CA ILE A 31 -13.08 -6.32 0.81
C ILE A 31 -13.41 -4.99 1.50
N LEU A 32 -14.67 -4.55 1.44
CA LEU A 32 -15.11 -3.34 2.13
C LEU A 32 -14.93 -3.46 3.64
N LEU A 33 -15.33 -4.59 4.23
CA LEU A 33 -15.09 -4.86 5.65
C LEU A 33 -13.61 -4.84 6.01
N ALA A 34 -12.75 -5.42 5.17
CA ALA A 34 -11.31 -5.41 5.40
C ALA A 34 -10.72 -4.01 5.33
N ILE A 35 -11.14 -3.18 4.36
CA ILE A 35 -10.74 -1.77 4.28
C ILE A 35 -11.15 -1.01 5.54
N VAL A 36 -12.39 -1.19 6.00
CA VAL A 36 -12.89 -0.56 7.23
C VAL A 36 -12.09 -1.04 8.45
N LEU A 37 -11.82 -2.34 8.58
CA LEU A 37 -11.02 -2.89 9.67
C LEU A 37 -9.59 -2.34 9.66
N ILE A 38 -8.96 -2.24 8.50
CA ILE A 38 -7.62 -1.66 8.36
C ILE A 38 -7.64 -0.17 8.69
N MET A 39 -8.67 0.57 8.26
CA MET A 39 -8.82 1.98 8.60
C MET A 39 -8.96 2.19 10.11
N VAL A 40 -9.84 1.41 10.76
CA VAL A 40 -10.01 1.44 12.21
C VAL A 40 -8.70 1.04 12.92
N LEU A 41 -8.03 -0.02 12.47
CA LEU A 41 -6.74 -0.44 13.00
C LEU A 41 -5.70 0.68 12.89
N SER A 42 -5.56 1.30 11.72
CA SER A 42 -4.63 2.42 11.50
C SER A 42 -4.93 3.62 12.40
N LEU A 43 -6.20 3.94 12.62
CA LEU A 43 -6.61 5.00 13.55
C LEU A 43 -6.27 4.65 15.01
N LEU A 44 -6.51 3.41 15.44
CA LEU A 44 -6.15 2.94 16.78
C LEU A 44 -4.64 2.94 16.99
N LEU A 45 -3.86 2.53 15.98
CA LEU A 45 -2.41 2.56 16.02
C LEU A 45 -1.86 3.98 16.03
N MET A 46 -2.50 4.90 15.31
CA MET A 46 -2.18 6.33 15.37
C MET A 46 -2.46 6.87 16.77
N ALA A 47 -3.63 6.57 17.34
CA ALA A 47 -3.97 6.96 18.71
C ALA A 47 -2.97 6.38 19.72
N TYR A 48 -2.59 5.10 19.59
CA TYR A 48 -1.54 4.47 20.38
C TYR A 48 -0.21 5.22 20.27
N ALA A 49 0.20 5.59 19.05
CA ALA A 49 1.43 6.33 18.81
C ALA A 49 1.44 7.67 19.56
N PHE A 50 0.32 8.40 19.60
CA PHE A 50 0.22 9.69 20.26
C PHE A 50 -0.04 9.63 21.78
N LEU A 51 -0.86 8.68 22.24
CA LEU A 51 -1.35 8.62 23.63
C LEU A 51 -0.33 7.97 24.58
N ILE A 52 0.52 7.07 24.08
CA ILE A 52 1.51 6.38 24.92
C ILE A 52 2.89 6.97 24.61
N PRO A 53 3.38 7.93 25.42
CA PRO A 53 4.68 8.54 25.19
C PRO A 53 5.79 7.50 25.32
N ILE A 54 6.91 7.74 24.63
CA ILE A 54 8.07 6.84 24.55
C ILE A 54 7.74 5.58 23.73
N LEU A 55 6.96 4.62 24.26
CA LEU A 55 6.69 3.35 23.56
C LEU A 55 5.93 3.56 22.25
N GLY A 56 4.88 4.38 22.25
CA GLY A 56 4.11 4.74 21.06
C GLY A 56 4.93 5.54 20.06
N TRP A 57 5.78 6.46 20.52
CA TRP A 57 6.65 7.25 19.64
C TRP A 57 7.77 6.44 19.00
N PHE A 58 8.29 5.43 19.69
CA PHE A 58 9.35 4.57 19.17
C PHE A 58 8.84 3.45 18.27
N THR A 59 7.59 2.99 18.39
CA THR A 59 7.09 1.84 17.61
C THR A 59 5.87 2.14 16.75
N GLY A 60 5.07 3.14 17.14
CA GLY A 60 3.76 3.40 16.56
C GLY A 60 3.83 3.90 15.12
N LEU A 61 4.70 4.87 14.81
CA LEU A 61 4.82 5.40 13.45
C LEU A 61 5.29 4.35 12.45
N GLY A 62 6.29 3.53 12.80
CA GLY A 62 6.76 2.45 11.95
C GLY A 62 5.71 1.36 11.74
N LEU A 63 4.89 1.08 12.76
CA LEU A 63 3.78 0.13 12.65
C LEU A 63 2.65 0.67 11.76
N VAL A 64 2.25 1.94 11.94
CA VAL A 64 1.26 2.60 11.06
C VAL A 64 1.75 2.62 9.61
N PHE A 65 3.02 2.97 9.41
CA PHE A 65 3.64 2.97 8.08
C PHE A 65 3.61 1.57 7.46
N TYR A 66 3.99 0.53 8.20
CA TYR A 66 3.95 -0.84 7.74
C TYR A 66 2.54 -1.30 7.37
N VAL A 67 1.55 -1.02 8.22
CA VAL A 67 0.15 -1.38 7.95
C VAL A 67 -0.36 -0.66 6.69
N SER A 68 -0.03 0.61 6.51
CA SER A 68 -0.51 1.41 5.38
C SER A 68 0.15 1.01 4.06
N VAL A 69 1.47 0.79 4.07
CA VAL A 69 2.27 0.57 2.85
C VAL A 69 2.29 -0.90 2.42
N VAL A 70 2.18 -1.83 3.36
CA VAL A 70 2.33 -3.27 3.11
C VAL A 70 1.03 -4.02 3.35
N MET A 71 0.44 -3.94 4.54
CA MET A 71 -0.76 -4.74 4.87
C MET A 71 -1.95 -4.36 4.01
N ALA A 72 -2.32 -3.08 3.98
CA ALA A 72 -3.49 -2.58 3.26
C ALA A 72 -3.55 -3.04 1.79
N PRO A 73 -2.50 -2.88 0.98
CA PRO A 73 -2.54 -3.32 -0.41
C PRO A 73 -2.48 -4.84 -0.60
N LEU A 74 -1.86 -5.60 0.32
CA LEU A 74 -1.75 -7.06 0.23
C LEU A 74 -2.96 -7.84 0.74
N VAL A 75 -3.79 -7.25 1.60
CA VAL A 75 -5.04 -7.90 2.06
C VAL A 75 -6.02 -8.10 0.92
N THR A 76 -6.07 -7.16 -0.03
CA THR A 76 -6.97 -7.22 -1.20
C THR A 76 -6.76 -8.47 -2.06
N PRO A 77 -5.53 -8.79 -2.55
CA PRO A 77 -5.29 -10.02 -3.30
C PRO A 77 -5.50 -11.28 -2.45
N VAL A 78 -5.25 -11.26 -1.13
CA VAL A 78 -5.53 -12.41 -0.24
C VAL A 78 -7.03 -12.72 -0.21
N ILE A 79 -7.89 -11.72 0.02
CA ILE A 79 -9.35 -11.93 0.03
C ILE A 79 -9.84 -12.38 -1.34
N ALA A 80 -9.34 -11.74 -2.40
CA ALA A 80 -9.76 -12.05 -3.76
C ALA A 80 -9.37 -13.48 -4.18
N LEU A 81 -8.18 -13.94 -3.80
CA LEU A 81 -7.62 -15.23 -4.25
C LEU A 81 -7.95 -16.39 -3.31
N GLU A 82 -7.94 -16.17 -1.99
CA GLU A 82 -8.20 -17.21 -1.00
C GLU A 82 -9.69 -17.28 -0.58
N LYS A 83 -10.53 -16.32 -1.00
CA LYS A 83 -11.97 -16.23 -0.64
C LYS A 83 -12.25 -16.31 0.87
N GLN A 84 -11.32 -15.83 1.67
CA GLN A 84 -11.42 -15.83 3.14
C GLN A 84 -12.09 -14.55 3.66
N GLY A 85 -12.74 -14.67 4.83
CA GLY A 85 -13.29 -13.52 5.53
C GLY A 85 -12.22 -12.49 5.95
N ALA A 86 -12.63 -11.23 6.11
CA ALA A 86 -11.72 -10.10 6.31
C ALA A 86 -10.71 -10.28 7.45
N LEU A 87 -11.14 -10.81 8.60
CA LEU A 87 -10.26 -11.04 9.75
C LEU A 87 -9.24 -12.16 9.51
N ALA A 88 -9.67 -13.26 8.87
CA ALA A 88 -8.78 -14.35 8.50
C ALA A 88 -7.73 -13.86 7.50
N ALA A 89 -8.16 -13.09 6.49
CA ALA A 89 -7.28 -12.47 5.52
C ALA A 89 -6.23 -11.54 6.17
N LEU A 90 -6.61 -10.73 7.18
CA LEU A 90 -5.65 -9.88 7.89
C LEU A 90 -4.59 -10.70 8.63
N SER A 91 -5.00 -11.71 9.40
CA SER A 91 -4.06 -12.58 10.11
C SER A 91 -3.13 -13.33 9.14
N ARG A 92 -3.67 -13.69 7.98
CA ARG A 92 -2.97 -14.36 6.90
C ARG A 92 -1.93 -13.45 6.24
N THR A 93 -2.31 -12.24 5.85
CA THR A 93 -1.38 -11.24 5.32
C THR A 93 -0.26 -10.99 6.33
N TRP A 94 -0.58 -10.85 7.62
CA TRP A 94 0.41 -10.69 8.69
C TRP A 94 1.41 -11.85 8.79
N ALA A 95 0.94 -13.09 8.65
CA ALA A 95 1.83 -14.25 8.62
C ALA A 95 2.76 -14.26 7.39
N LEU A 96 2.25 -13.88 6.21
CA LEU A 96 3.00 -13.87 4.96
C LEU A 96 4.10 -12.81 4.95
N THR A 97 3.77 -11.58 5.34
CA THR A 97 4.69 -10.44 5.20
C THR A 97 5.82 -10.46 6.24
N ARG A 98 5.61 -11.10 7.39
CA ARG A 98 6.64 -11.25 8.43
C ARG A 98 7.78 -12.18 8.04
N ARG A 99 7.51 -13.20 7.21
CA ARG A 99 8.54 -14.15 6.73
C ARG A 99 9.67 -13.48 5.97
N ARG A 100 9.38 -12.37 5.28
CA ARG A 100 10.37 -11.60 4.51
C ARG A 100 10.20 -10.10 4.69
N PHE A 101 10.16 -9.69 5.96
CA PHE A 101 9.83 -8.33 6.40
C PHE A 101 10.50 -7.22 5.58
N TRP A 102 11.84 -7.19 5.53
CA TRP A 102 12.59 -6.10 4.90
C TRP A 102 12.41 -6.00 3.39
N TRP A 103 12.27 -7.14 2.69
CA TRP A 103 12.07 -7.13 1.25
C TRP A 103 10.66 -6.67 0.88
N VAL A 104 9.67 -7.15 1.63
CA VAL A 104 8.27 -6.75 1.44
C VAL A 104 8.08 -5.27 1.78
N LEU A 105 8.67 -4.81 2.88
CA LEU A 105 8.69 -3.39 3.25
C LEU A 105 9.35 -2.55 2.15
N GLY A 106 10.54 -2.93 1.70
CA GLY A 106 11.28 -2.19 0.69
C GLY A 106 10.51 -2.07 -0.62
N PHE A 107 9.96 -3.17 -1.13
CA PHE A 107 9.16 -3.16 -2.35
C PHE A 107 7.86 -2.35 -2.19
N GLY A 108 7.14 -2.50 -1.08
CA GLY A 108 5.95 -1.69 -0.79
C GLY A 108 6.28 -0.21 -0.70
N THR A 109 7.40 0.13 -0.06
CA THR A 109 7.88 1.51 0.09
C THR A 109 8.27 2.12 -1.26
N ILE A 110 8.97 1.37 -2.12
CA ILE A 110 9.30 1.81 -3.47
C ILE A 110 8.02 2.07 -4.28
N LEU A 111 7.05 1.15 -4.24
CA LEU A 111 5.78 1.35 -4.92
C LEU A 111 5.01 2.57 -4.38
N PHE A 112 5.04 2.79 -3.07
CA PHE A 112 4.43 3.96 -2.44
C PHE A 112 5.08 5.27 -2.91
N PHE A 113 6.41 5.34 -2.93
CA PHE A 113 7.13 6.52 -3.44
C PHE A 113 6.91 6.72 -4.94
N MET A 114 6.91 5.65 -5.73
CA MET A 114 6.58 5.75 -7.16
C MET A 114 5.16 6.31 -7.36
N ALA A 115 4.17 5.83 -6.61
CA ALA A 115 2.81 6.36 -6.65
C ALA A 115 2.80 7.87 -6.34
N GLY A 116 3.48 8.27 -5.28
CA GLY A 116 3.59 9.66 -4.85
C GLY A 116 4.27 10.54 -5.90
N MET A 117 5.39 10.10 -6.48
CA MET A 117 6.11 10.87 -7.50
C MET A 117 5.30 11.02 -8.79
N LEU A 118 4.64 9.95 -9.23
CA LEU A 118 3.80 9.98 -10.42
C LEU A 118 2.58 10.88 -10.24
N ALA A 119 2.03 10.98 -9.03
CA ALA A 119 0.95 11.91 -8.73
C ALA A 119 1.45 13.36 -8.59
N ALA A 120 2.57 13.57 -7.89
CA ALA A 120 3.08 14.89 -7.55
C ALA A 120 3.60 15.67 -8.77
N GLY A 121 4.30 15.01 -9.70
CA GLY A 121 4.90 15.66 -10.87
C GLY A 121 3.87 16.37 -11.77
N PRO A 122 2.91 15.64 -12.36
CA PRO A 122 1.84 16.22 -13.17
C PRO A 122 1.01 17.25 -12.42
N THR A 123 0.75 17.02 -11.13
CA THR A 123 -0.01 17.95 -10.29
C THR A 123 0.73 19.27 -10.11
N ALA A 124 2.04 19.24 -9.84
CA ALA A 124 2.86 20.44 -9.73
C ALA A 124 2.91 21.23 -11.05
N LEU A 125 3.03 20.54 -12.18
CA LEU A 125 3.00 21.18 -13.50
C LEU A 125 1.63 21.82 -13.80
N ALA A 126 0.54 21.14 -13.47
CA ALA A 126 -0.81 21.66 -13.67
C ALA A 126 -1.09 22.88 -12.80
N ILE A 127 -0.72 22.82 -11.51
CA ILE A 127 -0.79 23.95 -10.58
C ILE A 127 0.02 25.13 -11.13
N GLY A 128 1.27 24.89 -11.53
CA GLY A 128 2.14 25.92 -12.10
C GLY A 128 1.54 26.57 -13.35
N GLY A 129 0.99 25.77 -14.27
CA GLY A 129 0.34 26.27 -15.48
C GLY A 129 -0.88 27.15 -15.19
N VAL A 130 -1.73 26.75 -14.24
CA VAL A 130 -2.91 27.55 -13.85
C VAL A 130 -2.49 28.86 -13.19
N GLN A 131 -1.47 28.84 -12.32
CA GLN A 131 -0.93 30.05 -11.70
C GLN A 131 -0.40 31.04 -12.75
N LEU A 132 0.32 30.55 -13.77
CA LEU A 132 0.85 31.37 -14.85
C LEU A 132 -0.27 32.02 -15.69
N LEU A 133 -1.36 31.30 -15.95
CA LEU A 133 -2.49 31.81 -16.74
C LEU A 133 -3.34 32.83 -15.98
N ALA A 134 -3.39 32.74 -14.65
CA ALA A 134 -4.22 33.63 -13.83
C ALA A 134 -3.57 35.01 -13.58
N GLY A 135 -2.26 35.15 -13.78
CA GLY A 135 -1.54 36.40 -13.55
C GLY A 135 -1.60 36.89 -12.10
N ASP A 136 -1.46 38.21 -11.89
CA ASP A 136 -1.32 38.83 -10.57
C ASP A 136 -2.55 38.67 -9.65
N GLY A 137 -3.72 38.40 -10.21
CA GLY A 137 -4.96 38.19 -9.45
C GLY A 137 -5.06 36.80 -8.81
N GLY A 138 -4.24 35.83 -9.26
CA GLY A 138 -4.29 34.45 -8.82
C GLY A 138 -5.55 33.70 -9.28
N PRO A 139 -5.48 32.37 -9.45
CA PRO A 139 -6.65 31.59 -9.81
C PRO A 139 -7.59 31.44 -8.61
N PRO A 140 -8.91 31.40 -8.83
CA PRO A 140 -9.86 31.08 -7.77
C PRO A 140 -9.49 29.74 -7.10
N THR A 141 -9.60 29.66 -5.77
CA THR A 141 -9.26 28.45 -5.00
C THR A 141 -10.01 27.21 -5.50
N ILE A 142 -11.28 27.38 -5.89
CA ILE A 142 -12.10 26.32 -6.47
C ILE A 142 -11.46 25.76 -7.75
N VAL A 143 -10.95 26.63 -8.63
CA VAL A 143 -10.29 26.21 -9.88
C VAL A 143 -9.03 25.41 -9.56
N MET A 144 -8.23 25.85 -8.59
CA MET A 144 -7.02 25.13 -8.17
C MET A 144 -7.33 23.75 -7.58
N SER A 145 -8.35 23.66 -6.73
CA SER A 145 -8.78 22.37 -6.17
C SER A 145 -9.28 21.44 -7.27
N LEU A 146 -10.12 21.92 -8.19
CA LEU A 146 -10.65 21.13 -9.30
C LEU A 146 -9.53 20.58 -10.19
N VAL A 147 -8.56 21.42 -10.57
CA VAL A 147 -7.43 21.00 -11.40
C VAL A 147 -6.58 19.97 -10.67
N THR A 148 -6.27 20.21 -9.40
CA THR A 148 -5.48 19.28 -8.57
C THR A 148 -6.17 17.92 -8.45
N THR A 149 -7.46 17.92 -8.12
CA THR A 149 -8.26 16.70 -8.01
C THR A 149 -8.35 15.97 -9.34
N PHE A 150 -8.64 16.68 -10.43
CA PHE A 150 -8.74 16.09 -11.76
C PHE A 150 -7.45 15.40 -12.19
N VAL A 151 -6.31 16.09 -12.05
CA VAL A 151 -4.99 15.54 -12.43
C VAL A 151 -4.63 14.35 -11.54
N THR A 152 -4.87 14.45 -10.23
CA THR A 152 -4.62 13.34 -9.29
C THR A 152 -5.46 12.11 -9.66
N LEU A 153 -6.75 12.29 -9.96
CA LEU A 153 -7.64 11.22 -10.38
C LEU A 153 -7.19 10.61 -11.72
N ALA A 154 -6.84 11.44 -12.71
CA ALA A 154 -6.39 10.98 -14.01
C ALA A 154 -5.13 10.10 -13.90
N VAL A 155 -4.14 10.52 -13.10
CA VAL A 155 -2.94 9.71 -12.82
C VAL A 155 -3.31 8.43 -12.06
N SER A 156 -4.17 8.54 -11.05
CA SER A 156 -4.55 7.40 -10.19
C SER A 156 -5.26 6.30 -10.97
N VAL A 157 -6.13 6.65 -11.94
CA VAL A 157 -6.83 5.69 -12.79
C VAL A 157 -5.86 4.79 -13.55
N VAL A 158 -4.71 5.32 -13.98
CA VAL A 158 -3.69 4.56 -14.70
C VAL A 158 -2.79 3.78 -13.74
N PHE A 159 -2.44 4.37 -12.60
CA PHE A 159 -1.42 3.80 -11.71
C PHE A 159 -1.96 2.77 -10.71
N VAL A 160 -3.17 2.95 -10.17
CA VAL A 160 -3.77 2.02 -9.21
C VAL A 160 -3.81 0.58 -9.73
N PRO A 161 -4.18 0.30 -11.01
CA PRO A 161 -4.09 -1.05 -11.57
C PRO A 161 -2.69 -1.67 -11.53
N VAL A 162 -1.65 -0.86 -11.81
CA VAL A 162 -0.25 -1.30 -11.77
C VAL A 162 0.14 -1.69 -10.34
N GLN A 163 -0.27 -0.90 -9.36
CA GLN A 163 -0.02 -1.18 -7.94
C GLN A 163 -0.69 -2.50 -7.50
N ILE A 164 -1.96 -2.71 -7.88
CA ILE A 164 -2.69 -3.95 -7.59
C ILE A 164 -1.98 -5.15 -8.22
N ALA A 165 -1.55 -5.03 -9.47
CA ALA A 165 -0.83 -6.09 -10.17
C ALA A 165 0.49 -6.43 -9.48
N ALA A 166 1.29 -5.42 -9.14
CA ALA A 166 2.58 -5.59 -8.48
C ALA A 166 2.43 -6.28 -7.10
N MET A 167 1.43 -5.87 -6.32
CA MET A 167 1.13 -6.46 -5.01
C MET A 167 0.61 -7.90 -5.13
N THR A 168 -0.17 -8.18 -6.17
CA THR A 168 -0.64 -9.54 -6.46
C THR A 168 0.52 -10.47 -6.80
N ILE A 169 1.45 -10.02 -7.66
CA ILE A 169 2.64 -10.78 -8.02
C ILE A 169 3.53 -11.03 -6.79
N MET A 170 3.73 -10.00 -5.96
CA MET A 170 4.45 -10.17 -4.69
C MET A 170 3.79 -11.23 -3.79
N TYR A 171 2.47 -11.21 -3.66
CA TYR A 171 1.75 -12.21 -2.88
C TYR A 171 1.99 -13.63 -3.43
N LEU A 172 1.94 -13.80 -4.76
CA LEU A 172 2.23 -15.07 -5.41
C LEU A 172 3.70 -15.51 -5.20
N ASP A 173 4.67 -14.61 -5.30
CA ASP A 173 6.09 -14.90 -5.02
C ASP A 173 6.30 -15.40 -3.59
N LEU A 174 5.60 -14.80 -2.61
CA LEU A 174 5.67 -15.26 -1.21
C LEU A 174 5.09 -16.67 -1.05
N ARG A 175 3.98 -17.00 -1.73
CA ARG A 175 3.38 -18.35 -1.66
C ARG A 175 4.24 -19.40 -2.36
N VAL A 176 4.81 -19.07 -3.52
CA VAL A 176 5.75 -19.96 -4.22
C VAL A 176 6.95 -20.26 -3.33
N ARG A 177 7.60 -19.23 -2.77
CA ARG A 177 8.82 -19.41 -1.98
C ARG A 177 8.61 -20.10 -0.64
N PHE A 178 7.52 -19.80 0.06
CA PHE A 178 7.35 -20.22 1.46
C PHE A 178 6.25 -21.24 1.69
N GLU A 179 5.44 -21.57 0.68
CA GLU A 179 4.32 -22.50 0.80
C GLU A 179 4.36 -23.61 -0.25
N GLY A 180 5.38 -23.62 -1.13
CA GLY A 180 5.48 -24.64 -2.19
C GLY A 180 4.31 -24.56 -3.17
N PHE A 181 3.80 -23.35 -3.42
CA PHE A 181 2.67 -23.14 -4.34
C PHE A 181 2.96 -23.66 -5.76
N ASP A 182 4.23 -23.65 -6.17
CA ASP A 182 4.72 -24.25 -7.41
C ASP A 182 4.54 -25.78 -7.45
N LEU A 183 4.77 -26.48 -6.34
CA LEU A 183 4.55 -27.93 -6.23
C LEU A 183 3.06 -28.26 -6.33
N ALA A 184 2.22 -27.45 -5.68
CA ALA A 184 0.77 -27.62 -5.76
C ALA A 184 0.25 -27.40 -7.19
N LEU A 185 0.74 -26.38 -7.90
CA LEU A 185 0.40 -26.14 -9.30
C LEU A 185 0.83 -27.30 -10.21
N GLN A 186 2.01 -27.88 -9.99
CA GLN A 186 2.50 -29.05 -10.75
C GLN A 186 1.64 -30.30 -10.50
N SER A 187 1.22 -30.52 -9.25
CA SER A 187 0.34 -31.64 -8.89
C SER A 187 -1.08 -31.51 -9.47
N ALA A 188 -1.62 -30.29 -9.55
CA ALA A 188 -2.94 -30.07 -10.12
C ALA A 188 -2.94 -30.13 -11.65
N GLY A 189 -1.84 -29.75 -12.29
CA GLY A 189 -1.66 -29.86 -13.74
C GLY A 189 -1.54 -31.29 -14.26
N SER A 190 -1.27 -32.27 -13.39
CA SER A 190 -1.03 -33.68 -13.76
C SER A 190 -2.24 -34.61 -13.62
N GLY A 191 -3.42 -34.14 -13.16
CA GLY A 191 -4.62 -34.99 -13.08
C GLY A 191 -5.93 -34.37 -12.59
N GLY A 192 -6.07 -33.04 -12.48
CA GLY A 192 -7.23 -32.37 -11.85
C GLY A 192 -8.19 -31.62 -12.80
N PRO A 193 -9.37 -31.18 -12.31
CA PRO A 193 -10.53 -30.69 -13.08
C PRO A 193 -10.27 -29.37 -13.85
N ALA A 194 -11.28 -28.92 -14.61
CA ALA A 194 -11.21 -27.86 -15.64
C ALA A 194 -10.56 -26.52 -15.22
N ASP A 195 -10.55 -26.17 -13.92
CA ASP A 195 -9.85 -25.00 -13.38
C ASP A 195 -8.97 -25.34 -12.16
N PRO A 196 -7.78 -25.93 -12.37
CA PRO A 196 -6.86 -26.31 -11.31
C PRO A 196 -6.22 -25.09 -10.63
N VAL A 197 -6.26 -23.91 -11.26
CA VAL A 197 -5.60 -22.70 -10.74
C VAL A 197 -6.41 -22.11 -9.58
N THR A 198 -7.72 -21.93 -9.77
CA THR A 198 -8.58 -21.44 -8.68
C THR A 198 -8.69 -22.44 -7.54
N MET A 199 -8.68 -23.75 -7.84
CA MET A 199 -8.65 -24.79 -6.82
C MET A 199 -7.35 -24.77 -6.03
N VAL A 200 -6.18 -24.73 -6.67
CA VAL A 200 -4.89 -24.66 -5.97
C VAL A 200 -4.75 -23.37 -5.15
N LEU A 201 -5.25 -22.25 -5.65
CA LEU A 201 -5.27 -20.98 -4.90
C LEU A 201 -6.10 -21.07 -3.62
N GLN A 202 -7.16 -21.89 -3.61
CA GLN A 202 -8.09 -22.10 -2.49
C GLN A 202 -7.75 -23.30 -1.59
N GLU A 203 -7.21 -24.39 -2.13
CA GLU A 203 -6.96 -25.66 -1.43
C GLU A 203 -5.60 -25.75 -0.76
N VAL A 204 -4.56 -25.08 -1.28
CA VAL A 204 -3.22 -25.17 -0.68
C VAL A 204 -3.28 -24.61 0.74
N PRO A 205 -3.09 -25.45 1.78
CA PRO A 205 -3.24 -25.02 3.16
C PRO A 205 -2.31 -23.85 3.41
N ALA A 206 -2.89 -22.74 3.88
CA ALA A 206 -2.13 -21.65 4.46
C ALA A 206 -1.17 -22.26 5.50
N GLY A 207 0.14 -22.12 5.30
CA GLY A 207 1.14 -22.69 6.22
C GLY A 207 0.86 -22.29 7.68
N PRO A 208 1.43 -23.00 8.66
CA PRO A 208 0.96 -22.98 10.05
C PRO A 208 0.73 -21.57 10.58
N THR A 209 -0.48 -21.32 11.09
CA THR A 209 -0.90 -20.06 11.69
C THR A 209 -0.02 -19.80 12.90
N GLN A 210 0.96 -18.91 12.76
CA GLN A 210 1.90 -18.60 13.83
C GLN A 210 1.17 -17.93 14.98
N THR A 211 1.13 -18.60 16.14
CA THR A 211 0.33 -18.23 17.32
C THR A 211 0.85 -16.99 18.06
N GLN A 212 2.07 -16.53 17.74
CA GLN A 212 2.68 -15.36 18.38
C GLN A 212 2.45 -14.10 17.53
N LEU A 213 1.69 -13.14 18.10
CA LEU A 213 1.26 -11.93 17.39
C LEU A 213 2.42 -10.97 17.08
N ILE A 214 3.44 -10.86 17.95
CA ILE A 214 4.63 -10.01 17.74
C ILE A 214 5.85 -10.71 18.35
N THR A 215 6.91 -10.89 17.56
CA THR A 215 8.22 -11.35 18.06
C THR A 215 9.11 -10.17 18.48
N ARG A 216 10.10 -10.39 19.37
CA ARG A 216 11.04 -9.32 19.78
C ARG A 216 11.77 -8.70 18.58
N ASN A 217 12.13 -9.51 17.60
CA ASN A 217 12.80 -9.04 16.39
C ASN A 217 11.87 -8.16 15.52
N GLU A 218 10.57 -8.48 15.48
CA GLU A 218 9.58 -7.62 14.80
C GLU A 218 9.45 -6.27 15.51
N LEU A 219 9.43 -6.25 16.84
CA LEU A 219 9.39 -5.01 17.61
C LEU A 219 10.61 -4.13 17.31
N LEU A 220 11.80 -4.72 17.21
CA LEU A 220 13.02 -4.02 16.81
C LEU A 220 12.95 -3.51 15.37
N ASN A 221 12.39 -4.28 14.44
CA ASN A 221 12.20 -3.81 13.06
C ASN A 221 11.24 -2.60 13.00
N PHE A 222 10.13 -2.63 13.74
CA PHE A 222 9.22 -1.48 13.82
C PHE A 222 9.87 -0.26 14.47
N ALA A 223 10.69 -0.49 15.51
CA ALA A 223 11.46 0.57 16.14
C ALA A 223 12.47 1.19 15.17
N ALA A 224 13.20 0.37 14.43
CA ALA A 224 14.16 0.82 13.43
C ALA A 224 13.49 1.67 12.33
N ILE A 225 12.33 1.23 11.80
CA ILE A 225 11.57 2.02 10.83
C ILE A 225 11.11 3.33 11.43
N THR A 226 10.60 3.31 12.66
CA THR A 226 10.12 4.52 13.32
C THR A 226 11.23 5.55 13.50
N ILE A 227 12.40 5.11 13.96
CA ILE A 227 13.59 5.96 14.11
C ILE A 227 14.01 6.52 12.74
N LEU A 228 14.04 5.68 11.71
CA LEU A 228 14.35 6.11 10.35
C LEU A 228 13.38 7.19 9.86
N LEU A 229 12.07 7.01 10.07
CA LEU A 229 11.04 7.97 9.69
C LEU A 229 11.21 9.31 10.43
N TRP A 230 11.48 9.27 11.74
CA TRP A 230 11.78 10.49 12.51
C TRP A 230 13.01 11.22 11.99
N ILE A 231 14.08 10.50 11.66
CA ILE A 231 15.28 11.09 11.08
C ILE A 231 14.96 11.76 9.74
N LEU A 232 14.23 11.07 8.85
CA LEU A 232 13.84 11.63 7.55
C LEU A 232 12.96 12.87 7.69
N ILE A 233 11.99 12.85 8.61
CA ILE A 233 11.13 14.00 8.91
C ILE A 233 11.99 15.15 9.45
N ALA A 234 12.87 14.91 10.41
CA ALA A 234 13.75 15.92 10.97
C ALA A 234 14.68 16.54 9.92
N LEU A 235 15.25 15.73 9.03
CA LEU A 235 16.08 16.20 7.92
C LEU A 235 15.27 17.06 6.93
N PHE A 236 14.06 16.61 6.57
CA PHE A 236 13.19 17.36 5.67
C PHE A 236 12.81 18.73 6.24
N PHE A 237 12.33 18.77 7.49
CA PHE A 237 11.97 20.03 8.16
C PHE A 237 13.19 20.93 8.42
N GLY A 238 14.34 20.35 8.74
CA GLY A 238 15.59 21.09 8.88
C GLY A 238 16.02 21.74 7.55
N ALA A 239 15.97 21.01 6.44
CA ALA A 239 16.28 21.54 5.12
C ALA A 239 15.28 22.63 4.69
N LEU A 240 13.98 22.41 4.93
CA LEU A 240 12.94 23.39 4.65
C LEU A 240 13.10 24.66 5.49
N PHE A 241 13.46 24.53 6.77
CA PHE A 241 13.76 25.66 7.65
C PHE A 241 14.96 26.47 7.12
N LEU A 242 16.05 25.80 6.74
CA LEU A 242 17.23 26.47 6.16
C LEU A 242 16.90 27.16 4.84
N LEU A 243 16.08 26.54 3.99
CA LEU A 243 15.62 27.12 2.73
C LEU A 243 14.77 28.38 2.97
N ILE A 244 13.79 28.31 3.88
CA ILE A 244 12.95 29.47 4.24
C ILE A 244 13.81 30.58 4.83
N PHE A 245 14.71 30.26 5.76
CA PHE A 245 15.63 31.23 6.35
C PHE A 245 16.50 31.90 5.29
N TRP A 246 17.02 31.11 4.35
CA TRP A 246 17.78 31.61 3.21
C TRP A 246 16.94 32.57 2.37
N ILE A 247 15.71 32.21 1.99
CA ILE A 247 14.79 33.08 1.22
C ILE A 247 14.52 34.40 1.97
N ILE A 248 14.18 34.33 3.27
CA ILE A 248 13.90 35.51 4.09
C ILE A 248 15.12 36.44 4.15
N SER A 249 16.33 35.89 4.27
CA SER A 249 17.57 36.69 4.27
C SER A 249 17.82 37.43 2.94
N GLN A 250 17.30 36.92 1.81
CA GLN A 250 17.41 37.59 0.51
C GLN A 250 16.38 38.72 0.30
N LEU A 251 15.28 38.72 1.06
CA LEU A 251 14.20 39.71 0.90
C LEU A 251 14.55 41.11 1.48
N GLY A 252 15.74 41.28 2.05
CA GLY A 252 16.13 42.50 2.77
C GLY A 252 15.27 42.71 4.02
N PRO A 253 15.62 43.66 4.91
CA PRO A 253 14.68 44.08 5.93
C PRO A 253 13.44 44.65 5.23
N LEU A 254 12.30 43.94 5.32
CA LEU A 254 11.01 44.55 5.07
C LEU A 254 10.98 45.85 5.87
N GLY A 255 10.79 46.96 5.17
CA GLY A 255 11.15 48.31 5.58
C GLY A 255 10.85 48.69 7.02
N GLY A 256 11.67 49.62 7.51
CA GLY A 256 11.74 50.09 8.89
C GLY A 256 10.42 50.23 9.63
N PHE A 257 10.48 49.78 10.89
CA PHE A 257 9.79 50.40 12.01
C PHE A 257 10.85 51.06 12.89
#